data_AF-A0A953XWX8-F1
#
_entry.id   AF-A0A953XWX8-F1
#
_cell.length_a   1.000
_cell.length_b   1.000
_cell.length_c   1.000
_cell.angle_alpha   90.00
_cell.angle_beta   90.00
_cell.angle_gamma   90.00
#
_symmetry.space_group_name_H-M   'P 1'
#
loop_
_entity.id
_entity.type
_entity.pdbx_description
1 polymer ?
#
loop_
_entity_poly.entity_id
_entity_poly.type
_entity_poly.pdbx_seq_one_letter_code
_entity_poly.pdbx_strand_id
1 'polypeptide(L)' 'MTETVRHPNVAGHFYTAVAARLRAEIDGYIARSAAEPAKAFGVLVPHAGCMYSG' A
#
# COMPACT_ATOMS: atom_id res chain seq x y z
N MET A 1 -19.61 22.10 -9.04
CA MET A 1 -19.80 20.65 -9.26
C MET A 1 -19.12 19.94 -8.11
N THR A 2 -19.86 19.23 -7.26
CA THR A 2 -19.28 18.46 -6.15
C THR A 2 -18.70 17.16 -6.71
N GLU A 3 -17.38 17.06 -6.69
CA GLU A 3 -16.66 15.86 -7.11
C GLU A 3 -16.87 14.75 -6.06
N THR A 4 -17.41 13.60 -6.46
CA THR A 4 -17.71 12.46 -5.59
C THR A 4 -16.51 11.51 -5.40
N VAL A 5 -15.38 11.80 -6.06
CA VAL A 5 -14.16 10.98 -6.04
C VAL A 5 -13.03 11.75 -5.38
N ARG A 6 -12.40 11.15 -4.36
CA ARG A 6 -11.17 11.66 -3.76
C ARG A 6 -9.97 11.06 -4.49
N HIS A 7 -9.25 11.87 -5.25
CA HIS A 7 -8.01 11.45 -5.90
C HIS A 7 -6.85 11.28 -4.90
N PRO A 8 -5.91 10.36 -5.16
CA PRO A 8 -4.76 10.14 -4.28
C PRO A 8 -3.76 11.30 -4.38
N ASN A 9 -3.57 12.04 -3.28
CA ASN A 9 -2.70 13.21 -3.24
C ASN A 9 -1.19 12.90 -3.17
N VAL A 10 -0.81 11.66 -2.85
CA VAL A 10 0.60 11.26 -2.58
C VAL A 10 1.12 10.13 -3.47
N ALA A 11 0.33 9.72 -4.47
CA ALA A 11 0.80 8.81 -5.51
C ALA A 11 1.99 9.44 -6.25
N GLY A 12 3.02 8.65 -6.54
CA GLY A 12 4.29 9.12 -7.11
C GLY A 12 5.29 9.68 -6.08
N HIS A 13 4.88 9.86 -4.82
CA HIS A 13 5.73 10.37 -3.74
C HIS A 13 5.96 9.33 -2.65
N PHE A 14 4.87 8.87 -2.00
CA PHE A 14 4.94 7.90 -0.90
C PHE A 14 4.93 6.46 -1.41
N TYR A 15 4.30 6.24 -2.55
CA TYR A 15 4.24 4.99 -3.27
C TYR A 15 4.19 5.31 -4.78
N THR A 16 4.50 4.34 -5.63
CA THR A 16 4.50 4.57 -7.09
C THR A 16 3.11 4.90 -7.63
N ALA A 17 3.01 5.88 -8.53
CA ALA A 17 1.75 6.21 -9.21
C ALA A 17 1.32 5.17 -10.27
N VAL A 18 2.20 4.23 -10.63
CA VAL A 18 1.93 3.22 -11.66
C VAL A 18 1.28 2.00 -11.01
N ALA A 19 -0.02 1.79 -11.25
CA ALA A 19 -0.81 0.75 -10.59
C ALA A 19 -0.21 -0.67 -10.72
N ALA A 20 0.26 -1.04 -11.92
CA ALA A 20 0.87 -2.35 -12.15
C ALA A 20 2.16 -2.55 -11.33
N ARG A 21 2.96 -1.49 -11.18
CA ARG A 21 4.18 -1.52 -10.38
C ARG A 21 3.86 -1.59 -8.89
N LEU A 22 2.90 -0.80 -8.42
CA LEU A 22 2.45 -0.83 -7.03
C LEU A 22 1.95 -2.23 -6.64
N ARG A 23 1.23 -2.90 -7.54
CA ARG A 23 0.77 -4.28 -7.34
C ARG A 23 1.95 -5.23 -7.14
N ALA A 24 2.91 -5.22 -8.06
CA ALA A 24 4.08 -6.08 -7.98
C ALA A 24 4.94 -5.82 -6.73
N GLU A 25 5.07 -4.55 -6.32
CA GLU A 25 5.76 -4.18 -5.08
C GLU A 25 5.08 -4.78 -3.83
N ILE A 26 3.75 -4.63 -3.73
CA ILE A 26 2.94 -5.20 -2.63
C ILE A 26 3.00 -6.73 -2.59
N ASP A 27 2.83 -7.38 -3.74
CA ASP A 27 2.90 -8.83 -3.84
C ASP A 27 4.28 -9.33 -3.40
N GLY A 28 5.33 -8.59 -3.74
CA GLY A 28 6.69 -8.83 -3.27
C GLY A 28 6.85 -8.69 -1.76
N TYR A 29 6.24 -7.68 -1.12
CA TYR A 29 6.28 -7.52 0.35
C TYR A 29 5.57 -8.70 1.04
N ILE A 30 4.39 -9.07 0.56
CA ILE A 30 3.59 -10.18 1.11
C ILE A 30 4.34 -11.50 0.94
N ALA A 31 4.92 -11.78 -0.23
CA ALA A 31 5.65 -13.02 -0.49
C ALA A 31 6.91 -13.19 0.37
N ARG A 32 7.51 -12.08 0.83
CA ARG A 32 8.66 -12.12 1.76
C ARG A 32 8.24 -12.28 3.22
N SER A 33 6.96 -12.12 3.54
CA SER A 33 6.44 -12.36 4.88
C SER A 33 6.55 -13.84 5.21
N ALA A 34 7.10 -14.16 6.38
CA ALA A 34 7.05 -15.51 6.94
C ALA A 34 5.75 -15.77 7.73
N ALA A 35 4.84 -14.78 7.79
CA ALA A 35 3.60 -14.90 8.53
C ALA A 35 2.51 -15.58 7.68
N GLU A 36 1.84 -16.56 8.28
CA GLU A 36 0.67 -17.19 7.70
C GLU A 36 -0.53 -16.23 7.68
N PRO A 37 -1.34 -16.20 6.61
CA PRO A 37 -2.56 -15.41 6.56
C PRO A 37 -3.52 -15.77 7.69
N ALA A 38 -3.96 -14.77 8.45
CA ALA A 38 -4.88 -14.95 9.56
C ALA A 38 -6.01 -13.91 9.51
N LYS A 39 -7.18 -14.28 10.05
CA LYS A 39 -8.25 -13.32 10.29
C LYS A 39 -7.83 -12.39 11.43
N ALA A 40 -7.63 -11.10 11.11
CA ALA A 40 -7.35 -10.08 12.10
C ALA A 40 -8.62 -9.28 12.42
N PHE A 41 -8.87 -9.04 13.71
CA PHE A 41 -9.90 -8.07 14.14
C PHE A 41 -9.47 -6.63 13.82
N GLY A 42 -8.16 -6.36 13.87
CA GLY A 42 -7.56 -5.09 13.49
C GLY A 42 -6.06 -5.23 13.25
N VAL A 43 -5.45 -4.23 12.63
CA VAL A 43 -4.01 -4.16 12.34
C VAL A 43 -3.46 -2.79 12.72
N LEU A 44 -2.24 -2.78 13.27
CA LEU A 44 -1.44 -1.57 13.48
C LEU A 44 -0.32 -1.58 12.44
N VAL A 45 -0.28 -0.57 11.59
CA VAL A 45 0.68 -0.47 10.48
C VAL A 45 1.34 0.91 10.45
N PRO A 46 2.62 0.99 10.02
CA PRO A 46 3.27 2.27 9.77
C PRO A 46 2.66 2.98 8.55
N HIS A 47 2.81 4.31 8.49
CA HIS A 47 2.27 5.16 7.42
C HIS A 47 3.34 5.90 6.60
N ALA A 48 4.62 5.52 6.75
CA ALA A 48 5.69 6.13 5.95
C ALA A 48 5.58 5.69 4.49
N GLY A 49 6.41 6.28 3.61
CA GLY A 49 6.47 5.82 2.22
C GLY A 49 6.81 4.32 2.13
N CYS A 50 6.26 3.62 1.13
CA CYS A 50 6.43 2.18 0.94
C CYS A 50 7.90 1.76 0.82
N MET A 51 8.79 2.68 0.42
CA MET A 51 10.24 2.43 0.42
C MET A 51 10.79 2.07 1.82
N TYR A 52 10.22 2.66 2.87
CA TYR A 52 10.71 2.53 4.24
C TYR A 52 9.85 1.61 5.10
N SER A 53 8.56 1.54 4.82
CA SER A 53 7.60 0.82 5.66
C SER A 53 6.63 -0.08 4.88
N GLY A 54 7.01 -0.45 3.66
CA GLY A 54 6.29 -1.41 2.82
C GLY A 54 6.52 -2.86 3.22
#